data_AF-A0A1I9GBK5-F1
#
_entry.id   AF-A0A1I9GBK5-F1
#
_cell.length_a   1.000
_cell.length_b   1.000
_cell.length_c   1.000
_cell.angle_alpha   90.00
_cell.angle_beta   90.00
_cell.angle_gamma   90.00
#
_symmetry.space_group_name_H-M   'P 1'
#
loop_
_entity.id
_entity.type
_entity.pdbx_description
1 polymer ?
#
loop_
_entity_poly.entity_id
_entity_poly.type
_entity_poly.pdbx_seq_one_letter_code
_entity_poly.pdbx_strand_id
1 'polypeptide(L)'
;MRWIALLEFGHDDVKEELTWSKVDVEKLDSEKLMTLIHEVGIAHSLRPFLWPRFCGATKKKAASAFSYFEVIKHCDKDESSASTQIEKDLPRTLPNNICFWHSGSKGIESLRRVLKSIAYIYPDVGYCQGMGVIAASLLLFCPEETAFWIIASLIEDIFPPNYYSRSFLGLQ
;
A
#
# COMPACT_ATOMS: atom_id res chain seq x y z
N MET A 1 11.08 22.09 -1.18
CA MET A 1 12.21 22.19 -2.13
C MET A 1 13.26 21.08 -1.95
N ARG A 2 13.64 20.66 -0.73
CA ARG A 2 14.70 19.62 -0.52
C ARG A 2 14.46 18.28 -1.23
N TRP A 3 13.24 17.72 -1.17
CA TRP A 3 12.90 16.46 -1.86
C TRP A 3 12.98 16.57 -3.38
N ILE A 4 12.49 17.68 -3.94
CA ILE A 4 12.52 17.91 -5.39
C ILE A 4 13.96 17.99 -5.86
N ALA A 5 14.81 18.76 -5.15
CA ALA A 5 16.23 18.84 -5.46
C ALA A 5 16.93 17.48 -5.40
N LEU A 6 16.67 16.66 -4.37
CA LEU A 6 17.26 15.30 -4.29
C LEU A 6 16.86 14.44 -5.49
N LEU A 7 15.58 14.50 -5.89
CA LEU A 7 15.08 13.76 -7.05
C LEU A 7 15.70 14.26 -8.35
N GLU A 8 15.76 15.58 -8.57
CA GLU A 8 16.36 16.18 -9.76
C GLU A 8 17.86 15.87 -9.87
N PHE A 9 18.62 16.00 -8.78
CA PHE A 9 20.05 15.69 -8.79
C PHE A 9 20.34 14.20 -8.99
N GLY A 10 19.48 13.31 -8.49
CA GLY A 10 19.63 11.86 -8.72
C GLY A 10 19.26 11.42 -10.14
N HIS A 11 18.69 12.32 -10.95
CA HIS A 11 18.21 12.06 -12.31
C HIS A 11 18.72 13.12 -13.28
N ASP A 12 19.95 13.58 -13.09
CA ASP A 12 20.59 14.58 -13.95
C ASP A 12 20.77 14.09 -15.40
N ASP A 13 20.73 12.77 -15.60
CA ASP A 13 20.72 12.12 -16.91
C ASP A 13 19.41 12.33 -17.69
N VAL A 14 18.33 12.72 -17.03
CA VAL A 14 17.03 12.97 -17.65
C VAL A 14 16.98 14.39 -18.22
N LYS A 15 17.17 14.51 -19.54
CA LYS A 15 17.19 15.79 -20.26
C LYS A 15 15.82 16.48 -20.42
N GLU A 16 14.75 15.74 -20.18
CA GLU A 16 13.37 16.23 -20.27
C GLU A 16 12.80 16.50 -18.87
N GLU A 17 11.56 17.00 -18.79
CA GLU A 17 10.87 17.13 -17.51
C GLU A 17 10.82 15.78 -16.76
N LEU A 18 11.23 15.81 -15.49
CA LEU A 18 11.25 14.64 -14.62
C LEU A 18 9.82 14.30 -14.19
N THR A 19 9.25 13.30 -14.83
CA THR A 19 7.94 12.74 -14.45
C THR A 19 8.12 11.57 -13.49
N TRP A 20 7.08 11.26 -12.70
CA TRP A 20 7.14 10.16 -11.75
C TRP A 20 7.47 8.81 -12.39
N SER A 21 7.04 8.56 -13.63
CA SER A 21 7.36 7.30 -14.34
C SER A 21 8.87 7.11 -14.60
N LYS A 22 9.65 8.20 -14.59
CA LYS A 22 11.11 8.19 -14.78
C LYS A 22 11.89 8.19 -13.46
N VAL A 23 11.22 8.40 -12.33
CA VAL A 23 11.86 8.42 -11.01
C VAL A 23 12.21 7.00 -10.56
N ASP A 24 13.50 6.76 -10.42
CA ASP A 24 14.12 5.58 -9.82
C ASP A 24 14.75 5.95 -8.47
N VAL A 25 14.24 5.33 -7.41
CA VAL A 25 14.71 5.59 -6.04
C VAL A 25 16.10 5.00 -5.78
N GLU A 26 16.56 4.05 -6.60
CA GLU A 26 17.88 3.41 -6.46
C GLU A 26 19.01 4.31 -6.95
N LYS A 27 18.71 5.31 -7.80
CA LYS A 27 19.66 6.33 -8.23
C LYS A 27 19.92 7.40 -7.16
N LEU A 28 19.11 7.45 -6.10
CA LEU A 28 19.23 8.48 -5.07
C LEU A 28 20.41 8.19 -4.14
N ASP A 29 21.16 9.24 -3.84
CA ASP A 29 22.21 9.21 -2.82
C ASP A 29 21.63 8.78 -1.46
N SER A 30 22.07 7.63 -0.97
CA SER A 30 21.48 6.98 0.21
C SER A 30 21.69 7.80 1.49
N GLU A 31 22.83 8.48 1.64
CA GLU A 31 23.12 9.26 2.84
C GLU A 31 22.23 10.52 2.90
N LYS A 32 22.10 11.22 1.77
CA LYS A 32 21.21 12.39 1.65
C LYS A 32 19.74 12.01 1.80
N LEU A 33 19.34 10.88 1.22
CA LEU A 33 17.99 10.34 1.36
C LEU A 33 17.65 10.08 2.83
N MET A 34 18.51 9.35 3.54
CA MET A 34 18.29 9.02 4.95
C MET A 34 18.26 10.27 5.82
N THR A 35 19.20 11.21 5.60
CA THR A 35 19.20 12.51 6.29
C THR A 35 17.88 13.25 6.10
N LEU A 36 17.37 13.29 4.86
CA LEU A 36 16.12 13.98 4.55
C LEU A 36 14.90 13.31 5.18
N ILE A 37 14.87 11.97 5.19
CA ILE A 37 13.82 11.19 5.87
C ILE A 37 13.84 11.46 7.38
N HIS A 38 15.02 11.49 8.01
CA HIS A 38 15.14 11.71 9.45
C HIS A 38 14.80 13.15 9.87
N GLU A 39 15.26 14.15 9.13
CA GLU A 39 15.08 15.56 9.51
C GLU A 39 13.70 16.12 9.15
N VAL A 40 13.16 15.72 7.99
CA VAL A 40 11.98 16.36 7.39
C VAL A 40 10.85 15.37 7.15
N GLY A 41 11.17 14.08 7.03
CA GLY A 41 10.23 13.05 6.61
C GLY A 41 9.74 13.26 5.17
N ILE A 42 8.79 12.43 4.74
CA ILE A 42 8.18 12.54 3.40
C ILE A 42 6.95 13.44 3.49
N ALA A 43 7.01 14.56 2.75
CA ALA A 43 5.90 15.51 2.62
C ALA A 43 4.63 14.81 2.11
N HIS A 44 3.47 15.22 2.64
CA HIS A 44 2.19 14.56 2.36
C HIS A 44 1.90 14.37 0.86
N SER A 45 2.15 15.40 0.05
CA SER A 45 1.95 15.38 -1.40
C SER A 45 2.87 14.42 -2.16
N LEU A 46 3.99 14.00 -1.57
CA LEU A 46 4.95 13.11 -2.20
C LEU A 46 4.75 11.64 -1.82
N ARG A 47 4.03 11.37 -0.72
CA ARG A 47 3.77 10.01 -0.20
C ARG A 47 3.16 9.06 -1.24
N PRO A 48 2.06 9.43 -1.95
CA PRO A 48 1.49 8.56 -2.98
C PRO A 48 2.45 8.16 -4.11
N PHE A 49 3.53 8.92 -4.31
CA PHE A 49 4.50 8.65 -5.35
C PHE A 49 5.74 7.93 -4.82
N LEU A 50 6.23 8.33 -3.64
CA LEU A 50 7.48 7.81 -3.08
C LEU A 50 7.30 6.51 -2.31
N TRP A 51 6.23 6.37 -1.50
CA TRP A 51 5.98 5.14 -0.75
C TRP A 51 5.94 3.88 -1.63
N PRO A 52 5.16 3.82 -2.74
CA PRO A 52 5.14 2.62 -3.57
C PRO A 52 6.46 2.36 -4.30
N ARG A 53 7.38 3.33 -4.38
CA ARG A 53 8.73 3.09 -4.93
C ARG A 53 9.64 2.53 -3.86
N PHE A 54 9.64 3.12 -2.67
CA PHE A 54 10.48 2.68 -1.55
C PHE A 54 10.11 1.27 -1.05
N CYS A 55 8.83 0.91 -1.02
CA CYS A 55 8.42 -0.43 -0.61
C CYS A 55 8.44 -1.47 -1.75
N GLY A 56 8.89 -1.11 -2.96
CA GLY A 56 8.94 -2.05 -4.09
C GLY A 56 7.61 -2.27 -4.84
N ALA A 57 6.50 -1.72 -4.37
CA ALA A 57 5.17 -1.90 -4.97
C ALA A 57 5.07 -1.49 -6.45
N THR A 58 5.82 -0.47 -6.86
CA THR A 58 5.86 -0.03 -8.27
C THR A 58 6.49 -1.09 -9.16
N LYS A 59 7.60 -1.69 -8.70
CA LYS A 59 8.27 -2.79 -9.41
C LYS A 59 7.40 -4.05 -9.40
N LYS A 60 6.77 -4.36 -8.26
CA LYS A 60 5.86 -5.51 -8.13
C LYS A 60 4.66 -5.41 -9.07
N LYS A 61 4.02 -4.25 -9.14
CA LYS A 61 2.93 -3.98 -10.10
C LYS A 61 3.40 -4.21 -11.55
N ALA A 62 4.58 -3.71 -11.91
CA ALA A 62 5.12 -3.83 -13.27
C ALA A 62 5.50 -5.28 -13.64
N ALA A 63 5.95 -6.07 -12.67
CA ALA A 63 6.34 -7.48 -12.86
C ALA A 63 5.18 -8.47 -12.73
N SER A 64 4.02 -8.04 -12.22
CA SER A 64 2.87 -8.90 -11.99
C SER A 64 2.26 -9.42 -13.29
N ALA A 65 1.89 -10.71 -13.28
CA ALA A 65 1.15 -11.34 -14.37
C ALA A 65 -0.35 -11.00 -14.38
N PHE A 66 -0.87 -10.39 -13.30
CA PHE A 66 -2.27 -9.98 -13.16
C PHE A 66 -2.39 -8.50 -12.84
N SER A 67 -3.52 -7.90 -13.24
CA SER A 67 -3.90 -6.55 -12.86
C SER A 67 -4.84 -6.55 -11.65
N TYR A 68 -4.83 -5.46 -10.88
CA TYR A 68 -5.75 -5.29 -9.74
C TYR A 68 -7.22 -5.36 -10.17
N PHE A 69 -7.56 -4.84 -11.35
CA PHE A 69 -8.91 -4.90 -11.90
C PHE A 69 -9.39 -6.35 -12.14
N GLU A 70 -8.51 -7.21 -12.65
CA GLU A 70 -8.82 -8.63 -12.81
C GLU A 70 -9.03 -9.30 -11.45
N VAL A 71 -8.21 -8.99 -10.45
CA VAL A 71 -8.36 -9.54 -9.09
C VAL A 71 -9.72 -9.19 -8.50
N ILE A 72 -10.14 -7.92 -8.56
CA ILE A 72 -11.45 -7.47 -8.05
C ILE A 72 -12.58 -8.29 -8.68
N LYS A 73 -12.54 -8.49 -10.00
CA LYS A 73 -13.57 -9.22 -10.74
C LYS A 73 -13.71 -10.68 -10.30
N HIS A 74 -12.62 -11.30 -9.85
CA HIS A 74 -12.64 -12.68 -9.37
C HIS A 74 -13.02 -12.77 -7.89
N CYS A 75 -12.56 -11.85 -7.04
CA CYS A 75 -12.84 -11.91 -5.60
C CYS A 75 -14.26 -11.50 -5.22
N ASP A 76 -14.99 -10.78 -6.08
CA ASP A 76 -16.37 -10.32 -5.78
C ASP A 76 -17.37 -11.49 -5.62
N LYS A 77 -17.01 -12.69 -6.09
CA LYS A 77 -17.81 -13.92 -5.96
C LYS A 77 -17.37 -14.82 -4.80
N ASP A 78 -16.34 -14.43 -4.05
CA ASP A 78 -15.77 -15.24 -2.98
C ASP A 78 -16.47 -14.96 -1.63
N GLU A 79 -17.16 -15.97 -1.12
CA GLU A 79 -17.80 -15.98 0.21
C GLU A 79 -16.92 -16.68 1.27
N SER A 80 -15.61 -16.48 1.19
CA SER A 80 -14.67 -17.04 2.16
C SER A 80 -14.90 -16.54 3.60
N SER A 81 -14.36 -17.27 4.58
CA SER A 81 -14.37 -16.85 5.98
C SER A 81 -13.69 -15.48 6.17
N ALA A 82 -12.67 -15.19 5.36
CA ALA A 82 -11.99 -13.90 5.34
C ALA A 82 -12.94 -12.78 4.87
N SER A 83 -13.70 -13.01 3.79
CA SER A 83 -14.73 -12.08 3.29
C SER A 83 -15.73 -11.71 4.39
N THR A 84 -16.21 -12.71 5.15
CA THR A 84 -17.14 -12.51 6.28
C THR A 84 -16.51 -11.68 7.41
N GLN A 85 -15.24 -11.92 7.75
CA GLN A 85 -14.53 -11.16 8.77
C GLN A 85 -14.29 -9.71 8.34
N ILE A 86 -13.91 -9.50 7.07
CA ILE A 86 -13.71 -8.17 6.49
C ILE A 86 -14.99 -7.34 6.66
N GLU A 87 -16.16 -7.84 6.22
CA GLU A 87 -17.42 -7.07 6.31
C GLU A 87 -17.76 -6.67 7.76
N LYS A 88 -17.41 -7.51 8.75
CA LYS A 88 -17.62 -7.20 10.18
C LYS A 88 -16.64 -6.13 10.69
N ASP A 89 -15.44 -6.03 10.13
CA ASP A 89 -14.39 -5.11 10.57
C ASP A 89 -14.43 -3.76 9.84
N LEU A 90 -15.00 -3.69 8.63
CA LEU A 90 -15.18 -2.45 7.87
C LEU A 90 -15.77 -1.29 8.69
N PRO A 91 -16.94 -1.41 9.36
CA PRO A 91 -17.54 -0.30 10.10
C PRO A 91 -16.74 0.11 11.34
N ARG A 92 -15.80 -0.74 11.79
CA ARG A 92 -14.94 -0.48 12.95
C ARG A 92 -13.57 0.07 12.54
N THR A 93 -13.28 0.17 11.25
CA THR A 93 -11.98 0.63 10.74
C THR A 93 -11.98 2.14 10.54
N LEU A 94 -11.18 2.85 11.34
CA LEU A 94 -11.10 4.32 11.36
C LEU A 94 -12.49 5.02 11.44
N PRO A 95 -13.35 4.66 12.42
CA PRO A 95 -14.76 5.08 12.43
C PRO A 95 -14.95 6.61 12.55
N ASN A 96 -13.96 7.31 13.11
CA ASN A 96 -14.00 8.76 13.28
C ASN A 96 -13.46 9.52 12.06
N ASN A 97 -13.04 8.83 11.00
CA ASN A 97 -12.54 9.45 9.78
C ASN A 97 -13.67 9.63 8.76
N ILE A 98 -13.79 10.83 8.20
CA ILE A 98 -14.84 11.21 7.23
C ILE A 98 -14.89 10.32 5.97
N CYS A 99 -13.80 9.66 5.60
CA CYS A 99 -13.76 8.75 4.46
C CYS A 99 -14.36 7.37 4.78
N PHE A 100 -14.44 6.98 6.06
CA PHE A 100 -14.81 5.63 6.51
C PHE A 100 -15.98 5.58 7.50
N TRP A 101 -16.46 6.73 7.99
CA TRP A 101 -17.52 6.84 9.01
C TRP A 101 -18.90 6.27 8.62
N HIS A 102 -19.17 6.03 7.34
CA HIS A 102 -20.46 5.51 6.86
C HIS A 102 -20.28 4.31 5.94
N SER A 103 -21.08 3.26 6.11
CA SER A 103 -20.96 1.98 5.41
C SER A 103 -21.05 2.07 3.88
N GLY A 104 -21.79 3.06 3.36
CA GLY A 104 -21.89 3.33 1.91
C GLY A 104 -20.88 4.36 1.37
N SER A 105 -19.89 4.75 2.17
CA SER A 105 -18.87 5.72 1.73
C SER A 105 -17.92 5.10 0.70
N LYS A 106 -17.40 5.92 -0.23
CA LYS A 106 -16.42 5.46 -1.21
C LYS A 106 -15.16 4.86 -0.56
N GLY A 107 -14.77 5.34 0.62
CA GLY A 107 -13.63 4.80 1.37
C GLY A 107 -13.89 3.37 1.85
N ILE A 108 -15.06 3.09 2.41
CA ILE A 108 -15.44 1.73 2.82
C ILE A 108 -15.50 0.78 1.62
N GLU A 109 -16.07 1.21 0.50
CA GLU A 109 -16.10 0.39 -0.73
C GLU A 109 -14.70 0.08 -1.26
N SER A 110 -13.80 1.07 -1.24
CA SER A 110 -12.40 0.89 -1.67
C SER A 110 -11.65 -0.03 -0.71
N LEU A 111 -11.86 0.15 0.60
CA LEU A 111 -11.28 -0.69 1.64
C LEU A 111 -11.73 -2.15 1.50
N ARG A 112 -13.01 -2.38 1.25
CA ARG A 112 -13.56 -3.73 0.98
C ARG A 112 -12.85 -4.39 -0.19
N ARG A 113 -12.77 -3.71 -1.35
CA ARG A 113 -12.14 -4.27 -2.55
C ARG A 113 -10.66 -4.59 -2.31
N VAL A 114 -9.91 -3.69 -1.69
CA VAL A 114 -8.50 -3.91 -1.38
C VAL A 114 -8.30 -5.11 -0.46
N LEU A 115 -9.04 -5.19 0.65
CA LEU A 115 -8.90 -6.29 1.61
C LEU A 115 -9.32 -7.64 1.03
N LYS A 116 -10.42 -7.70 0.27
CA LYS A 116 -10.85 -8.93 -0.40
C LYS A 116 -9.84 -9.37 -1.46
N SER A 117 -9.28 -8.43 -2.21
CA SER A 117 -8.25 -8.71 -3.20
C SER A 117 -6.98 -9.28 -2.56
N ILE A 118 -6.54 -8.72 -1.43
CA ILE A 118 -5.41 -9.23 -0.67
C ILE A 118 -5.67 -10.63 -0.12
N ALA A 119 -6.84 -10.87 0.48
CA ALA A 119 -7.19 -12.20 0.99
C ALA A 119 -7.29 -13.26 -0.13
N TYR A 120 -7.72 -12.85 -1.33
CA TYR A 120 -7.79 -13.72 -2.50
C TYR A 120 -6.41 -14.08 -3.08
N ILE A 121 -5.50 -13.09 -3.18
CA ILE A 121 -4.14 -13.31 -3.70
C ILE A 121 -3.27 -14.08 -2.69
N TYR A 122 -3.46 -13.84 -1.40
CA TYR A 122 -2.69 -14.44 -0.31
C TYR A 122 -3.58 -15.29 0.60
N PRO A 123 -4.12 -16.43 0.13
CA PRO A 123 -5.07 -17.24 0.90
C PRO A 123 -4.46 -17.80 2.21
N ASP A 124 -3.15 -18.06 2.24
CA ASP A 124 -2.44 -18.54 3.43
C ASP A 124 -2.38 -17.47 4.54
N VAL A 125 -2.31 -16.20 4.14
CA VAL A 125 -2.39 -15.05 5.05
C VAL A 125 -3.85 -14.76 5.41
N GLY A 126 -4.74 -14.82 4.40
CA GLY A 126 -6.16 -14.52 4.51
C GLY A 126 -6.41 -13.09 4.98
N TYR A 127 -7.21 -12.95 6.02
CA TYR A 127 -7.47 -11.68 6.69
C TYR A 127 -7.16 -11.78 8.19
N CYS A 128 -6.36 -10.84 8.69
CA CYS A 128 -6.03 -10.73 10.10
C CYS A 128 -6.49 -9.38 10.66
N GLN A 129 -6.91 -9.38 11.93
CA GLN A 129 -7.35 -8.19 12.65
C GLN A 129 -6.19 -7.18 12.71
N GLY A 130 -6.40 -5.98 12.16
CA GLY A 130 -5.39 -4.93 12.03
C GLY A 130 -5.02 -4.59 10.58
N MET A 131 -5.17 -5.53 9.64
CA MET A 131 -4.96 -5.26 8.21
C MET A 131 -5.86 -4.14 7.70
N GLY A 132 -7.10 -4.07 8.20
CA GLY A 132 -8.05 -3.01 7.84
C GLY A 132 -7.51 -1.62 8.14
N VAL A 133 -6.87 -1.41 9.29
CA VAL A 133 -6.33 -0.10 9.69
C VAL A 133 -5.16 0.31 8.80
N ILE A 134 -4.28 -0.63 8.44
CA ILE A 134 -3.16 -0.38 7.52
C ILE A 134 -3.71 0.00 6.13
N ALA A 135 -4.64 -0.81 5.59
CA ALA A 135 -5.23 -0.55 4.29
C ALA A 135 -5.99 0.79 4.25
N ALA A 136 -6.81 1.07 5.26
CA ALA A 136 -7.54 2.33 5.36
C ALA A 136 -6.60 3.53 5.48
N SER A 137 -5.50 3.38 6.23
CA SER A 137 -4.49 4.43 6.36
C SER A 137 -3.81 4.70 5.02
N LEU A 138 -3.46 3.68 4.25
CA LEU A 138 -2.90 3.85 2.90
C LEU A 138 -3.88 4.51 1.94
N LEU A 139 -5.16 4.16 2.00
CA LEU A 139 -6.24 4.76 1.19
C LEU A 139 -6.47 6.26 1.48
N LEU A 140 -6.01 6.78 2.61
CA LEU A 140 -6.03 8.22 2.89
C LEU A 140 -4.97 9.00 2.10
N PHE A 141 -3.91 8.33 1.63
CA PHE A 141 -2.78 8.97 0.95
C PHE A 141 -2.62 8.52 -0.50
N CYS A 142 -3.06 7.31 -0.83
CA CYS A 142 -2.79 6.66 -2.10
C CYS A 142 -4.08 6.27 -2.83
N PRO A 143 -4.08 6.26 -4.17
CA PRO A 143 -5.14 5.64 -4.94
C PRO A 143 -5.33 4.16 -4.56
N GLU A 144 -6.55 3.66 -4.73
CA GLU A 144 -6.96 2.30 -4.33
C GLU A 144 -6.01 1.21 -4.82
N GLU A 145 -5.72 1.19 -6.13
CA GLU A 145 -4.81 0.21 -6.71
C GLU A 145 -3.39 0.33 -6.13
N THR A 146 -2.92 1.55 -5.88
CA THR A 146 -1.59 1.76 -5.29
C THR A 146 -1.54 1.22 -3.87
N ALA A 147 -2.60 1.44 -3.08
CA ALA A 147 -2.71 0.88 -1.74
C ALA A 147 -2.66 -0.66 -1.75
N PHE A 148 -3.36 -1.31 -2.70
CA PHE A 148 -3.28 -2.76 -2.89
C PHE A 148 -1.83 -3.24 -3.12
N TRP A 149 -1.11 -2.63 -4.06
CA TRP A 149 0.27 -3.04 -4.36
C TRP A 149 1.24 -2.75 -3.20
N ILE A 150 1.02 -1.67 -2.45
CA ILE A 150 1.79 -1.39 -1.23
C ILE A 150 1.56 -2.50 -0.20
N ILE A 151 0.31 -2.91 0.05
CA ILE A 151 0.02 -3.99 1.00
C ILE A 151 0.61 -5.32 0.53
N ALA A 152 0.49 -5.64 -0.76
CA ALA A 152 1.12 -6.84 -1.34
C ALA A 152 2.63 -6.88 -1.08
N SER A 153 3.32 -5.74 -1.27
CA SER A 153 4.76 -5.64 -1.00
C SER A 153 5.09 -5.67 0.49
N LEU A 154 4.23 -5.11 1.33
CA LEU A 154 4.38 -5.22 2.78
C LEU A 154 4.29 -6.69 3.23
N ILE A 155 3.33 -7.45 2.72
CA ILE A 155 3.11 -8.85 3.07
C ILE A 155 4.25 -9.75 2.58
N GLU A 156 4.70 -9.58 1.34
CA GLU A 156 5.72 -10.46 0.74
C GLU A 156 7.15 -10.10 1.14
N ASP A 157 7.48 -8.81 1.17
CA ASP A 157 8.89 -8.37 1.15
C ASP A 157 9.34 -7.72 2.47
N ILE A 158 8.43 -7.18 3.27
CA ILE A 158 8.78 -6.33 4.43
C ILE A 158 8.40 -6.96 5.76
N PHE A 159 7.19 -7.54 5.87
CA PHE A 159 6.78 -8.14 7.12
C PHE A 159 7.55 -9.44 7.38
N PRO A 160 7.93 -9.70 8.64
CA PRO A 160 8.52 -10.97 9.01
C PRO A 160 7.61 -12.14 8.60
N PRO A 161 8.18 -13.31 8.27
CA PRO A 161 7.40 -14.52 8.09
C PRO A 161 6.48 -14.73 9.31
N ASN A 162 5.24 -15.14 9.05
CA ASN A 162 4.23 -15.38 10.10
C ASN A 162 3.73 -14.15 10.86
N TYR A 163 4.05 -12.91 10.42
CA TYR A 163 3.51 -11.68 11.04
C TYR A 163 1.98 -11.69 11.16
N TYR A 164 1.29 -12.21 10.14
CA TYR A 164 -0.16 -12.40 10.13
C TYR A 164 -0.61 -13.84 10.38
N SER A 165 0.30 -14.73 10.78
CA SER A 165 -0.10 -16.09 11.12
C SER A 165 -1.05 -16.07 12.31
N ARG A 166 -1.99 -17.02 12.33
CA ARG A 166 -2.96 -17.17 13.43
C ARG A 166 -2.31 -17.62 14.75
N SER A 167 -1.05 -18.05 14.68
CA SER A 167 -0.24 -18.33 15.85
C SER A 167 0.49 -17.07 16.27
N PHE A 168 0.33 -16.63 17.53
CA PHE A 168 1.00 -15.45 18.10
C PHE A 168 2.55 -15.54 18.14
N LEU A 169 3.18 -16.45 17.39
CA LEU A 169 4.64 -16.65 17.36
C LEU A 169 5.42 -15.41 16.90
N GLY A 170 4.81 -14.50 16.14
CA GLY A 170 5.44 -13.25 15.70
C GLY A 170 5.46 -12.12 16.74
N LEU A 171 4.89 -12.34 17.93
CA LEU A 171 4.80 -11.36 19.03
C LEU A 171 5.71 -11.71 20.23
N GLN A 172 6.64 -12.66 20.05
CA GLN A 172 7.52 -13.16 21.10
C GLN A 172 8.93 -12.60 21.02
#